data_AF-R7YMJ1-F1
#
_entry.id   AF-R7YMJ1-F1
#
_cell.length_a   1.000
_cell.length_b   1.000
_cell.length_c   1.000
_cell.angle_alpha   90.00
_cell.angle_beta   90.00
_cell.angle_gamma   90.00
#
_symmetry.space_group_name_H-M   'P 1'
#
loop_
_entity.id
_entity.type
_entity.pdbx_description
1 polymer ?
#
loop_
_entity_poly.entity_id
_entity_poly.type
_entity_poly.pdbx_seq_one_letter_code
_entity_poly.pdbx_strand_id
1 'polypeptide(L)'
;MNKFWDEATFLLEVLFLKLIGQDKDGIDLSFTESKVAVSCTKRESNLRKAMERARPKYQQSVLETDMHAALKGIFDQIVIKGRPVSIEFVQFGDDEIAVGRLRHLDNDVVLYGIEDMIDHEIFAVQGDIHKVLLGSFVESYDRLDETEEQDRDSLVSRRTWPPFQQPQIGSMSESPGHQDPRESFGVYPRSAGRRDSEATVMPPRGQNAERNSWWDRSHR
;
A
#
# COMPACT_ATOMS: atom_id res chain seq x y z
N MET A 1 -9.16 -3.36 -19.64
CA MET A 1 -8.59 -3.89 -18.37
C MET A 1 -8.71 -5.40 -18.15
N ASN A 2 -9.75 -6.11 -18.63
CA ASN A 2 -9.96 -7.54 -18.27
C ASN A 2 -8.73 -8.45 -18.52
N LYS A 3 -7.98 -8.21 -19.60
CA LYS A 3 -6.77 -8.99 -19.95
C LYS A 3 -5.57 -8.81 -19.02
N PHE A 4 -5.57 -7.76 -18.18
CA PHE A 4 -4.50 -7.44 -17.23
C PHE A 4 -4.95 -7.60 -15.77
N TRP A 5 -6.14 -8.16 -15.54
CA TRP A 5 -6.74 -8.20 -14.21
C TRP A 5 -5.97 -9.13 -13.27
N ASP A 6 -5.44 -10.22 -13.81
CA ASP A 6 -4.69 -11.20 -13.03
C ASP A 6 -3.32 -10.61 -12.62
N GLU A 7 -2.66 -9.82 -13.48
CA GLU A 7 -1.44 -9.07 -13.18
C GLU A 7 -1.68 -7.97 -12.14
N ALA A 8 -2.76 -7.19 -12.27
CA ALA A 8 -3.14 -6.18 -11.29
C ALA A 8 -3.44 -6.81 -9.92
N THR A 9 -4.10 -7.97 -9.92
CA THR A 9 -4.36 -8.76 -8.70
C THR A 9 -3.05 -9.20 -8.05
N PHE A 10 -2.11 -9.72 -8.84
CA PHE A 10 -0.80 -10.14 -8.34
C PHE A 10 -0.01 -8.97 -7.76
N LEU A 11 0.04 -7.83 -8.46
CA LEU A 11 0.72 -6.63 -7.96
C LEU A 11 0.17 -6.18 -6.61
N LEU A 12 -1.16 -6.10 -6.48
CA LEU A 12 -1.81 -5.73 -5.23
C LEU A 12 -1.54 -6.73 -4.10
N GLU A 13 -1.41 -8.03 -4.39
CA GLU A 13 -1.02 -9.02 -3.40
C GLU A 13 0.41 -8.84 -2.93
N VAL A 14 1.35 -8.58 -3.85
CA VAL A 14 2.74 -8.31 -3.49
C VAL A 14 2.84 -7.07 -2.61
N LEU A 15 2.13 -5.99 -2.97
CA LEU A 15 2.06 -4.77 -2.15
C LEU A 15 1.43 -5.06 -0.78
N PHE A 16 0.33 -5.83 -0.74
CA PHE A 16 -0.32 -6.24 0.49
C PHE A 16 0.65 -6.99 1.42
N LEU A 17 1.40 -7.97 0.88
CA LEU A 17 2.39 -8.74 1.64
C LEU A 17 3.51 -7.87 2.20
N LYS A 18 3.93 -6.82 1.47
CA LYS A 18 4.94 -5.86 1.94
C LYS A 18 4.43 -4.97 3.08
N LEU A 19 3.13 -4.71 3.12
CA LEU A 19 2.49 -3.87 4.12
C LEU A 19 2.06 -4.65 5.38
N ILE A 20 2.11 -5.99 5.37
CA ILE A 20 1.76 -6.80 6.56
C ILE A 20 2.66 -6.39 7.74
N GLY A 21 2.02 -6.01 8.83
CA GLY A 21 2.68 -5.60 10.06
C GLY A 21 3.13 -4.13 10.10
N GLN A 22 3.05 -3.41 8.98
CA GLN A 22 3.25 -1.96 8.95
C GLN A 22 1.97 -1.24 9.39
N ASP A 23 0.81 -1.68 8.89
CA ASP A 23 -0.48 -1.13 9.28
C ASP A 23 -1.14 -1.92 10.42
N LYS A 24 -1.55 -1.20 11.49
CA LYS A 24 -2.19 -1.78 12.67
C LYS A 24 -3.64 -2.10 12.44
N ASP A 25 -4.37 -1.34 11.63
CA ASP A 25 -5.79 -1.59 11.38
C ASP A 25 -5.99 -2.48 10.13
N GLY A 26 -5.08 -2.40 9.16
CA GLY A 26 -5.03 -3.27 8.00
C GLY A 26 -4.94 -2.43 6.74
N ILE A 27 -5.43 -2.95 5.61
CA ILE A 27 -5.44 -2.20 4.36
C ILE A 27 -6.87 -2.03 3.89
N ASP A 28 -7.16 -0.84 3.37
CA ASP A 28 -8.40 -0.51 2.69
C ASP A 28 -8.22 -0.67 1.17
N LEU A 29 -9.22 -1.23 0.50
CA LEU A 29 -9.28 -1.34 -0.95
C LEU A 29 -10.68 -1.00 -1.42
N SER A 30 -10.80 0.05 -2.23
CA SER A 30 -12.06 0.47 -2.85
C SER A 30 -11.92 0.55 -4.36
N PHE A 31 -12.93 0.09 -5.08
CA PHE A 31 -12.98 0.18 -6.53
C PHE A 31 -13.94 1.31 -6.93
N THR A 32 -13.51 2.22 -7.79
CA THR A 32 -14.30 3.40 -8.20
C THR A 32 -15.57 3.02 -8.96
N GLU A 33 -15.48 2.04 -9.86
CA GLU A 33 -16.58 1.62 -10.73
C GLU A 33 -17.47 0.51 -10.12
N SER A 34 -17.22 0.11 -8.86
CA SER A 34 -18.00 -0.96 -8.23
C SER A 34 -18.32 -0.66 -6.77
N LYS A 35 -19.41 -1.23 -6.26
CA LYS A 35 -19.73 -1.18 -4.82
C LYS A 35 -18.85 -2.11 -3.97
N VAL A 36 -17.81 -2.72 -4.56
CA VAL A 36 -16.89 -3.58 -3.84
C VAL A 36 -15.93 -2.68 -3.07
N ALA A 37 -15.89 -2.87 -1.76
CA ALA A 37 -14.87 -2.31 -0.90
C ALA A 37 -14.48 -3.36 0.13
N VAL A 38 -13.24 -3.27 0.60
CA VAL A 38 -12.73 -3.99 1.76
C VAL A 38 -12.09 -2.94 2.65
N SER A 39 -12.42 -2.96 3.93
CA SER A 39 -11.81 -2.08 4.91
C SER A 39 -11.05 -2.88 5.97
N CYS A 40 -9.95 -2.33 6.46
CA CYS A 40 -9.13 -2.82 7.56
C CYS A 40 -8.78 -4.32 7.42
N THR A 41 -8.46 -4.78 6.21
CA THR A 41 -8.16 -6.21 6.01
C THR A 41 -6.70 -6.52 6.35
N LYS A 42 -6.51 -7.56 7.16
CA LYS A 42 -5.19 -8.15 7.47
C LYS A 42 -4.97 -9.50 6.78
N ARG A 43 -5.93 -9.94 5.97
CA ARG A 43 -5.88 -11.24 5.29
C ARG A 43 -5.88 -11.05 3.78
N GLU A 44 -4.84 -11.58 3.14
CA GLU A 44 -4.67 -11.61 1.69
C GLU A 44 -5.89 -12.21 0.98
N SER A 45 -6.45 -13.31 1.52
CA SER A 45 -7.63 -13.96 0.93
C SER A 45 -8.86 -13.05 0.79
N ASN A 46 -9.02 -12.03 1.63
CA ASN A 46 -10.12 -11.07 1.50
C ASN A 46 -9.88 -10.11 0.33
N LEU A 47 -8.61 -9.70 0.13
CA LEU A 47 -8.19 -8.84 -0.98
C LEU A 47 -8.41 -9.57 -2.32
N ARG A 48 -7.95 -10.82 -2.43
CA ARG A 48 -8.19 -11.65 -3.64
C ARG A 48 -9.68 -11.84 -3.94
N LYS A 49 -10.51 -12.09 -2.91
CA LYS A 49 -11.98 -12.18 -3.08
C LYS A 49 -12.61 -10.85 -3.50
N ALA A 50 -12.05 -9.73 -3.11
CA ALA A 50 -12.53 -8.42 -3.55
C ALA A 50 -12.14 -8.16 -5.01
N MET A 51 -10.89 -8.43 -5.39
CA MET A 51 -10.45 -8.40 -6.79
C MET A 51 -11.32 -9.28 -7.68
N GLU A 52 -11.64 -10.50 -7.25
CA GLU A 52 -12.50 -11.39 -8.05
C GLU A 52 -13.94 -10.87 -8.17
N ARG A 53 -14.50 -10.30 -7.10
CA ARG A 53 -15.85 -9.68 -7.14
C ARG A 53 -15.90 -8.41 -7.99
N ALA A 54 -14.82 -7.64 -8.00
CA ALA A 54 -14.67 -6.43 -8.80
C ALA A 54 -14.21 -6.73 -10.24
N ARG A 55 -13.93 -8.00 -10.58
CA ARG A 55 -13.47 -8.41 -11.91
C ARG A 55 -14.44 -7.89 -12.98
N PRO A 56 -13.95 -7.17 -14.00
CA PRO A 56 -14.80 -6.68 -15.08
C PRO A 56 -15.51 -7.84 -15.77
N LYS A 57 -16.83 -7.91 -15.65
CA LYS A 57 -17.66 -8.84 -16.41
C LYS A 57 -17.79 -8.27 -17.84
N TYR A 58 -17.46 -9.06 -18.84
CA TYR A 58 -17.32 -8.71 -20.25
C TYR A 58 -18.21 -7.55 -20.80
N GLN A 59 -17.55 -6.63 -21.52
CA GLN A 59 -18.00 -5.86 -22.70
C GLN A 59 -19.21 -4.90 -22.63
N GLN A 60 -19.67 -4.45 -21.45
CA GLN A 60 -20.84 -3.57 -21.38
C GLN A 60 -20.59 -2.07 -21.18
N SER A 61 -19.35 -1.58 -21.14
CA SER A 61 -19.11 -0.13 -21.19
C SER A 61 -18.38 0.25 -22.47
N VAL A 62 -19.10 0.91 -23.38
CA VAL A 62 -18.54 1.73 -24.47
C VAL A 62 -17.59 2.81 -23.92
N LEU A 63 -17.63 3.05 -22.61
CA LEU A 63 -16.64 3.80 -21.85
C LEU A 63 -15.46 2.87 -21.53
N GLU A 64 -14.66 2.57 -22.53
CA GLU A 64 -13.28 2.18 -22.30
C GLU A 64 -12.56 3.47 -21.90
N THR A 65 -12.31 3.67 -20.60
CA THR A 65 -11.38 4.72 -20.19
C THR A 65 -10.02 4.23 -20.63
N ASP A 66 -9.65 4.62 -21.86
CA ASP A 66 -8.33 4.35 -22.39
C ASP A 66 -7.34 5.23 -21.63
N MET A 67 -6.97 4.78 -20.43
CA MET A 67 -5.89 5.39 -19.66
C MET A 67 -4.60 5.32 -20.46
N HIS A 68 -4.45 4.39 -21.42
CA HIS A 68 -3.33 4.45 -22.33
C HIS A 68 -3.47 5.67 -23.25
N ALA A 69 -4.60 6.02 -23.86
CA ALA A 69 -4.72 7.28 -24.62
C ALA A 69 -4.49 8.55 -23.76
N ALA A 70 -5.05 8.60 -22.55
CA ALA A 70 -4.84 9.72 -21.63
C ALA A 70 -3.39 9.83 -21.15
N LEU A 71 -2.77 8.69 -20.86
CA LEU A 71 -1.38 8.60 -20.41
C LEU A 71 -0.40 8.46 -21.57
N LYS A 72 -0.79 8.31 -22.83
CA LYS A 72 0.13 8.09 -23.96
C LYS A 72 0.87 9.36 -24.29
N GLY A 73 0.19 10.51 -24.23
CA GLY A 73 0.88 11.81 -24.34
C GLY A 73 1.91 12.00 -23.22
N ILE A 74 1.61 11.45 -22.03
CA ILE A 74 2.50 11.43 -20.88
C ILE A 74 3.64 10.42 -21.10
N PHE A 75 3.36 9.19 -21.56
CA PHE A 75 4.34 8.12 -21.77
C PHE A 75 5.28 8.37 -22.96
N ASP A 76 4.76 8.99 -24.03
CA ASP A 76 5.56 9.42 -25.17
C ASP A 76 6.54 10.53 -24.76
N GLN A 77 6.18 11.33 -23.74
CA GLN A 77 7.14 12.22 -23.08
C GLN A 77 8.06 11.43 -22.12
N ILE A 78 7.58 10.45 -21.35
CA ILE A 78 8.35 9.65 -20.35
C ILE A 78 9.47 8.77 -20.93
N VAL A 79 9.70 8.73 -22.25
CA VAL A 79 10.99 8.25 -22.81
C VAL A 79 12.22 8.93 -22.15
N ILE A 80 11.99 10.00 -21.37
CA ILE A 80 12.88 10.98 -20.77
C ILE A 80 14.04 10.53 -19.85
N LYS A 81 14.11 9.35 -19.19
CA LYS A 81 15.32 9.06 -18.36
C LYS A 81 15.93 7.64 -18.41
N GLY A 82 15.36 6.71 -19.19
CA GLY A 82 15.87 5.33 -19.23
C GLY A 82 15.59 4.49 -17.98
N ARG A 83 14.75 5.00 -17.06
CA ARG A 83 14.34 4.30 -15.84
C ARG A 83 13.29 3.24 -16.18
N PRO A 84 13.50 1.95 -15.87
CA PRO A 84 12.50 0.92 -16.11
C PRO A 84 11.34 0.97 -15.09
N VAL A 85 11.55 1.60 -13.93
CA VAL A 85 10.60 1.72 -12.81
C VAL A 85 10.83 3.05 -12.10
N SER A 86 9.75 3.69 -11.63
CA SER A 86 9.78 4.77 -10.63
C SER A 86 8.80 4.47 -9.50
N ILE A 87 9.04 5.06 -8.33
CA ILE A 87 8.21 4.98 -7.13
C ILE A 87 7.95 6.41 -6.68
N GLU A 88 6.68 6.78 -6.58
CA GLU A 88 6.27 8.12 -6.18
C GLU A 88 5.58 8.05 -4.81
N PHE A 89 6.10 8.80 -3.84
CA PHE A 89 5.50 8.93 -2.52
C PHE A 89 4.65 10.20 -2.45
N VAL A 90 3.33 10.02 -2.35
CA VAL A 90 2.40 11.14 -2.13
C VAL A 90 2.15 11.30 -0.64
N GLN A 91 2.65 12.39 -0.06
CA GLN A 91 2.44 12.70 1.34
C GLN A 91 1.09 13.39 1.58
N PHE A 92 0.37 12.85 2.56
CA PHE A 92 -0.81 13.49 3.16
C PHE A 92 -0.49 13.94 4.60
N GLY A 93 -0.78 15.20 4.94
CA GLY A 93 -0.53 15.79 6.26
C GLY A 93 0.86 16.42 6.42
N ASP A 94 1.16 16.89 7.63
CA ASP A 94 2.26 17.85 7.91
C ASP A 94 3.31 17.31 8.91
N ASP A 95 3.52 15.99 8.99
CA ASP A 95 4.54 15.42 9.89
C ASP A 95 5.95 15.79 9.39
N GLU A 96 6.58 16.77 10.04
CA GLU A 96 7.91 17.28 9.69
C GLU A 96 8.98 16.17 9.62
N ILE A 97 8.89 15.13 10.46
CA ILE A 97 9.85 14.01 10.45
C ILE A 97 9.64 13.15 9.21
N ALA A 98 8.38 12.88 8.84
CA ALA A 98 8.06 12.14 7.62
C ALA A 98 8.50 12.92 6.37
N VAL A 99 8.22 14.23 6.31
CA VAL A 99 8.68 15.12 5.22
C VAL A 99 10.20 15.03 5.06
N GLY A 100 10.95 15.19 6.15
CA GLY A 100 12.41 15.15 6.09
C GLY A 100 12.96 13.81 5.58
N ARG A 101 12.30 12.69 5.93
CA ARG A 101 12.69 11.35 5.45
C ARG A 101 12.37 11.15 3.98
N LEU A 102 11.22 11.61 3.51
CA LEU A 102 10.83 11.53 2.10
C LEU A 102 11.73 12.42 1.23
N ARG A 103 12.02 13.65 1.67
CA ARG A 103 12.97 14.55 0.99
C ARG A 103 14.38 13.95 0.86
N HIS A 104 14.83 13.20 1.88
CA HIS A 104 16.11 12.48 1.85
C HIS A 104 16.07 11.29 0.87
N LEU A 105 14.97 10.54 0.84
CA LEU A 105 14.79 9.43 -0.11
C LEU A 105 14.75 9.89 -1.57
N ASP A 106 14.21 11.08 -1.79
CA ASP A 106 14.08 11.72 -3.10
C ASP A 106 15.45 12.28 -3.57
N ASN A 107 16.05 13.19 -2.79
CA ASN A 107 17.23 13.93 -3.21
C ASN A 107 18.58 13.21 -2.98
N ASP A 108 18.70 12.44 -1.90
CA ASP A 108 20.01 12.00 -1.41
C ASP A 108 20.38 10.58 -1.87
N VAL A 109 19.44 9.78 -2.38
CA VAL A 109 19.72 8.41 -2.86
C VAL A 109 20.74 8.38 -4.00
N VAL A 110 20.76 9.41 -4.83
CA VAL A 110 21.71 9.57 -5.94
C VAL A 110 23.15 9.70 -5.43
N LEU A 111 23.35 10.31 -4.26
CA LEU A 111 24.68 10.46 -3.65
C LEU A 111 25.31 9.11 -3.27
N TYR A 112 24.49 8.07 -3.15
CA TYR A 112 24.93 6.70 -2.86
C TYR A 112 25.13 5.86 -4.13
N GLY A 113 25.02 6.46 -5.33
CA GLY A 113 25.14 5.76 -6.60
C GLY A 113 23.93 4.89 -6.96
N ILE A 114 22.81 5.10 -6.26
CA ILE A 114 21.52 4.48 -6.60
C ILE A 114 20.89 5.30 -7.72
N GLU A 115 20.36 4.62 -8.74
CA GLU A 115 19.61 5.29 -9.80
C GLU A 115 18.41 6.01 -9.19
N ASP A 116 18.27 7.29 -9.54
CA ASP A 116 17.15 8.12 -9.14
C ASP A 116 15.85 7.46 -9.65
N MET A 117 15.06 6.92 -8.74
CA MET A 117 13.82 6.18 -9.03
C MET A 117 12.73 6.49 -8.00
N ILE A 118 13.03 7.35 -7.04
CA ILE A 118 12.15 7.66 -5.92
C ILE A 118 11.92 9.15 -5.98
N ASP A 119 10.66 9.54 -6.14
CA ASP A 119 10.22 10.92 -6.11
C ASP A 119 9.26 11.09 -4.93
N HIS A 120 9.17 12.28 -4.34
CA HIS A 120 8.17 12.59 -3.31
C HIS A 120 7.43 13.89 -3.60
N GLU A 121 6.13 13.89 -3.31
CA GLU A 121 5.27 15.05 -3.51
C GLU A 121 4.35 15.29 -2.31
N ILE A 122 4.18 16.55 -1.93
CA ILE A 122 3.31 16.95 -0.81
C ILE A 122 1.95 17.38 -1.37
N PHE A 123 0.91 16.56 -1.14
CA PHE A 123 -0.43 16.85 -1.65
C PHE A 123 -1.00 18.18 -1.10
N ALA A 124 -0.62 18.55 0.12
CA ALA A 124 -1.19 19.65 0.88
C ALA A 124 -0.84 21.06 0.34
N VAL A 125 0.21 21.20 -0.49
CA VAL A 125 0.68 22.54 -0.86
C VAL A 125 -0.23 23.18 -1.91
N GLN A 126 -0.74 22.43 -2.90
CA GLN A 126 -1.68 22.97 -3.90
C GLN A 126 -2.75 21.99 -4.40
N GLY A 127 -2.68 20.70 -4.01
CA GLY A 127 -3.63 19.68 -4.48
C GLY A 127 -3.62 19.48 -6.01
N ASP A 128 -2.57 19.93 -6.70
CA ASP A 128 -2.43 19.76 -8.14
C ASP A 128 -2.08 18.30 -8.44
N ILE A 129 -3.10 17.54 -8.82
CA ILE A 129 -2.96 16.14 -9.19
C ILE A 129 -2.05 15.94 -10.41
N HIS A 130 -1.90 16.94 -11.28
CA HIS A 130 -0.99 16.84 -12.41
C HIS A 130 0.46 16.91 -11.95
N LYS A 131 0.79 17.79 -11.00
CA LYS A 131 2.12 17.78 -10.39
C LYS A 131 2.40 16.46 -9.68
N VAL A 132 1.45 15.99 -8.86
CA VAL A 132 1.60 14.74 -8.09
C VAL A 132 1.73 13.49 -8.97
N LEU A 133 1.24 13.51 -10.22
CA LEU A 133 1.34 12.35 -11.12
C LEU A 133 2.43 12.50 -12.19
N LEU A 134 2.87 13.72 -12.48
CA LEU A 134 3.73 14.05 -13.62
C LEU A 134 5.02 14.77 -13.23
N GLY A 135 5.15 15.27 -12.00
CA GLY A 135 6.33 15.98 -11.51
C GLY A 135 7.58 15.12 -11.65
N SER A 136 7.49 13.85 -11.28
CA SER A 136 8.53 12.83 -11.43
C SER A 136 8.97 12.56 -12.88
N PHE A 137 8.12 12.90 -13.85
CA PHE A 137 8.28 12.49 -15.25
C PHE A 137 8.56 13.64 -16.21
N VAL A 138 8.03 14.82 -15.92
CA VAL A 138 8.00 15.96 -16.84
C VAL A 138 8.51 17.17 -16.09
N GLU A 139 9.72 17.59 -16.43
CA GLU A 139 10.46 18.68 -15.76
C GLU A 139 9.67 20.01 -15.70
N SER A 140 8.74 20.25 -16.62
CA SER A 140 7.89 21.46 -16.57
C SER A 140 6.88 21.46 -15.42
N TYR A 141 6.48 20.29 -14.92
CA TYR A 141 5.58 20.15 -13.77
C TYR A 141 6.33 20.16 -12.44
N ASP A 142 7.59 19.72 -12.43
CA ASP A 142 8.48 19.75 -11.26
C ASP A 142 8.83 21.19 -10.82
N ARG A 143 9.15 22.04 -11.80
CA ARG A 143 9.61 23.43 -11.56
C ARG A 143 8.55 24.40 -11.02
N LEU A 144 7.29 24.01 -10.87
CA LEU A 144 6.22 24.91 -10.44
C LEU A 144 6.36 25.36 -8.97
N ASP A 145 7.20 24.68 -8.18
CA ASP A 145 7.32 24.93 -6.74
C ASP A 145 8.59 25.70 -6.32
N GLU A 146 9.62 25.80 -7.18
CA GLU A 146 10.88 26.49 -6.81
C GLU A 146 10.66 27.97 -6.44
N THR A 147 9.62 28.59 -6.99
CA THR A 147 9.25 29.98 -6.70
C THR A 147 8.52 30.17 -5.37
N GLU A 148 7.93 29.12 -4.77
CA GLU A 148 7.23 29.22 -3.47
C GLU A 148 8.02 28.58 -2.31
N GLU A 149 8.89 27.60 -2.57
CA GLU A 149 9.73 26.97 -1.54
C GLU A 149 10.80 27.91 -0.97
N GLN A 150 11.30 28.87 -1.75
CA GLN A 150 12.30 29.85 -1.27
C GLN A 150 11.79 30.65 -0.05
N ASP A 151 10.49 30.91 0.03
CA ASP A 151 9.91 31.61 1.17
C ASP A 151 9.76 30.70 2.41
N ARG A 152 9.58 29.38 2.22
CA ARG A 152 9.44 28.40 3.31
C ARG A 152 10.78 27.89 3.85
N ASP A 153 11.75 27.58 2.98
CA ASP A 153 13.07 27.11 3.42
C ASP A 153 13.81 28.20 4.23
N SER A 154 13.48 29.49 4.01
CA SER A 154 13.97 30.59 4.85
C SER A 154 13.55 30.49 6.33
N LEU A 155 12.41 29.85 6.62
CA LEU A 155 11.89 29.60 7.97
C LEU A 155 12.42 28.29 8.58
N VAL A 156 12.70 27.28 7.76
CA VAL A 156 13.12 25.94 8.22
C VAL A 156 14.64 25.82 8.38
N SER A 157 15.44 26.56 7.60
CA SER A 157 16.91 26.50 7.58
C SER A 157 17.61 26.92 8.90
N ARG A 158 16.86 27.37 9.92
CA ARG A 158 17.40 27.60 11.29
C ARG A 158 17.41 26.37 12.19
N ARG A 159 16.91 25.21 11.75
CA ARG A 159 17.00 23.96 12.51
C ARG A 159 17.95 23.00 11.81
N THR A 160 19.21 23.00 12.24
CA THR A 160 20.16 21.93 11.90
C THR A 160 19.56 20.59 12.33
N TRP A 161 19.20 19.75 11.37
CA TRP A 161 18.75 18.39 11.65
C TRP A 161 19.86 17.60 12.32
N PRO A 162 19.56 16.81 13.36
CA PRO A 162 20.55 15.91 13.94
C PRO A 162 20.99 14.89 12.88
N PRO A 163 22.28 14.51 12.84
CA PRO A 163 22.76 13.50 11.92
C PRO A 163 21.92 12.23 12.06
N PHE A 164 21.58 11.63 10.92
CA PHE A 164 20.86 10.37 10.84
C PHE A 164 21.58 9.33 11.71
N GLN A 165 21.03 9.03 12.87
CA GLN A 165 21.50 7.91 13.68
C GLN A 165 21.04 6.65 12.95
N GLN A 166 21.96 6.04 12.19
CA GLN A 166 21.78 4.67 11.74
C GLN A 166 21.32 3.85 12.94
N PRO A 167 20.22 3.08 12.83
CA PRO A 167 19.84 2.17 13.88
C PRO A 167 21.07 1.31 14.14
N GLN A 168 21.65 1.45 15.33
CA GLN A 168 22.78 0.63 15.73
C GLN A 168 22.26 -0.79 15.68
N ILE A 169 22.69 -1.54 14.66
CA ILE A 169 22.51 -2.99 14.60
C ILE A 169 23.26 -3.46 15.83
N GLY A 170 22.49 -3.70 16.90
CA GLY A 170 23.04 -4.16 18.17
C GLY A 170 23.87 -5.38 17.86
N SER A 171 25.18 -5.24 18.04
CA SER A 171 26.10 -6.36 18.07
C SER A 171 25.53 -7.33 19.10
N MET A 172 24.95 -8.43 18.63
CA MET A 172 24.60 -9.55 19.49
C MET A 172 25.92 -10.06 20.04
N SER A 173 26.29 -9.57 21.22
CA SER A 173 27.36 -10.15 22.01
C SER A 173 26.99 -11.60 22.27
N GLU A 174 27.79 -12.50 21.72
CA GLU A 174 27.76 -13.92 22.03
C GLU A 174 27.83 -14.08 23.56
N SER A 175 26.72 -14.50 24.16
CA SER A 175 26.72 -14.97 25.55
C SER A 175 27.33 -16.38 25.56
N PRO A 176 28.46 -16.59 26.25
CA PRO A 176 29.00 -17.93 26.46
C PRO A 176 28.33 -18.57 27.67
N GLY A 177 27.80 -19.77 27.48
CA GLY A 177 27.58 -20.74 28.56
C GLY A 177 26.15 -20.84 29.07
N HIS A 178 25.37 -21.76 28.48
CA HIS A 178 24.39 -22.49 29.26
C HIS A 178 24.46 -23.97 28.95
N GLN A 179 24.67 -24.74 30.02
CA GLN A 179 24.94 -26.16 30.05
C GLN A 179 23.69 -26.95 29.65
N ASP A 180 23.95 -28.03 28.93
CA ASP A 180 23.03 -29.07 28.49
C ASP A 180 22.63 -29.97 29.68
N PRO A 181 21.34 -30.06 30.06
CA PRO A 181 20.83 -31.18 30.83
C PRO A 181 20.06 -32.09 29.89
N ARG A 182 20.78 -33.04 29.30
CA ARG A 182 20.23 -34.35 28.96
C ARG A 182 19.68 -34.96 30.24
N GLU A 183 18.36 -35.01 30.38
CA GLU A 183 17.66 -36.12 31.05
C GLU A 183 16.14 -35.99 30.92
N SER A 184 15.48 -37.15 30.89
CA SER A 184 14.02 -37.36 30.92
C SER A 184 13.28 -37.42 29.58
N PHE A 185 13.52 -38.51 28.84
CA PHE A 185 12.52 -39.09 27.95
C PHE A 185 11.37 -39.68 28.78
N GLY A 186 10.34 -38.87 29.04
CA GLY A 186 9.06 -39.31 29.56
C GLY A 186 8.21 -39.95 28.46
N VAL A 187 7.98 -41.25 28.59
CA VAL A 187 7.07 -42.06 27.78
C VAL A 187 5.63 -41.57 27.97
N TYR A 188 5.02 -41.00 26.93
CA TYR A 188 3.57 -40.75 26.91
C TYR A 188 2.83 -42.01 26.41
N PRO A 189 1.84 -42.52 27.16
CA PRO A 189 1.01 -43.63 26.68
C PRO A 189 0.03 -43.17 25.59
N ARG A 190 -0.03 -43.96 24.51
CA ARG A 190 -1.05 -43.89 23.46
C ARG A 190 -2.42 -44.21 24.05
N SER A 191 -3.27 -43.20 24.22
CA SER A 191 -4.71 -43.38 24.36
C SER A 191 -5.35 -43.53 22.99
N ALA A 192 -5.69 -44.78 22.67
CA ALA A 192 -6.60 -45.16 21.60
C ALA A 192 -8.04 -44.85 22.01
N GLY A 193 -8.81 -44.28 21.09
CA GLY A 193 -10.26 -44.10 21.20
C GLY A 193 -10.69 -42.97 20.27
N ARG A 194 -11.78 -43.04 19.53
CA ARG A 194 -12.82 -44.06 19.34
C ARG A 194 -13.55 -43.53 18.10
N ARG A 195 -13.77 -44.38 17.09
CA ARG A 195 -14.74 -44.07 16.05
C ARG A 195 -16.11 -44.18 16.70
N ASP A 196 -16.91 -43.14 16.62
CA ASP A 196 -18.37 -43.28 16.56
C ASP A 196 -18.90 -42.18 15.65
N SER A 197 -19.47 -42.65 14.55
CA SER A 197 -20.30 -41.95 13.59
C SER A 197 -21.57 -41.43 14.25
N GLU A 198 -21.88 -40.15 14.07
CA GLU A 198 -23.22 -39.65 14.36
C GLU A 198 -23.70 -38.65 13.31
N ALA A 199 -24.98 -38.77 13.05
CA ALA A 199 -25.65 -38.44 11.81
C ALA A 199 -25.96 -36.96 11.66
N THR A 200 -25.93 -36.54 10.40
CA THR A 200 -26.65 -35.42 9.82
C THR A 200 -28.07 -35.29 10.37
N VAL A 201 -28.36 -34.20 11.09
CA VAL A 201 -29.72 -33.68 11.28
C VAL A 201 -29.70 -32.21 10.89
N MET A 202 -30.30 -31.92 9.72
CA MET A 202 -30.61 -30.55 9.31
C MET A 202 -31.75 -29.99 10.17
N PRO A 203 -31.65 -28.76 10.68
CA PRO A 203 -32.82 -28.00 11.09
C PRO A 203 -33.50 -27.31 9.89
N PRO A 204 -34.82 -27.07 9.97
CA PRO A 204 -35.65 -26.62 8.86
C PRO A 204 -35.44 -25.13 8.50
N ARG A 205 -35.71 -24.83 7.22
CA ARG A 205 -35.85 -23.48 6.68
C ARG A 205 -36.91 -22.69 7.46
N GLY A 206 -36.44 -21.77 8.29
CA GLY A 206 -37.25 -20.71 8.91
C GLY A 206 -37.02 -19.39 8.18
N GLN A 207 -38.12 -18.80 7.72
CA GLN A 207 -38.21 -17.48 7.14
C GLN A 207 -37.70 -16.42 8.14
N ASN A 208 -36.91 -15.45 7.69
CA ASN A 208 -36.86 -14.14 8.30
C ASN A 208 -36.69 -13.10 7.19
N ALA A 209 -37.84 -12.58 6.80
CA ALA A 209 -37.96 -11.27 6.19
C ALA A 209 -37.57 -10.19 7.22
N GLU A 210 -37.28 -9.01 6.69
CA GLU A 210 -37.21 -7.74 7.42
C GLU A 210 -35.96 -7.48 8.26
N ARG A 211 -35.03 -6.69 7.69
CA ARG A 211 -34.70 -5.34 8.16
C ARG A 211 -33.39 -4.90 7.49
N ASN A 212 -33.49 -3.93 6.59
CA ASN A 212 -32.44 -2.95 6.29
C ASN A 212 -33.11 -1.74 5.64
N SER A 213 -33.64 -0.84 6.49
CA SER A 213 -34.15 0.48 6.10
C SER A 213 -33.43 1.55 6.92
N TRP A 214 -32.13 1.69 6.73
CA TRP A 214 -31.36 2.81 7.25
C TRP A 214 -30.50 3.27 6.08
N TRP A 215 -30.85 4.42 5.49
CA TRP A 215 -30.08 5.37 4.68
C TRP A 215 -31.07 6.14 3.78
N ASP A 216 -32.02 6.84 4.39
CA ASP A 216 -32.75 7.91 3.68
C ASP A 216 -33.19 8.99 4.67
N ARG A 217 -32.26 9.87 5.00
CA ARG A 217 -32.55 11.26 5.41
C ARG A 217 -31.27 12.04 5.63
N SER A 218 -30.94 12.89 4.66
CA SER A 218 -30.60 14.30 4.92
C SER A 218 -30.11 14.91 3.63
N HIS A 219 -31.01 15.50 2.82
CA HIS A 219 -30.79 16.70 2.01
C HIS A 219 -32.16 17.38 1.85
N ARG A 220 -32.41 18.34 2.74
CA ARG A 220 -33.25 19.52 2.52
C ARG A 220 -32.45 20.71 3.01
#